data_AF-A0A7Y2FQC0-F1
#
_entry.id   AF-A0A7Y2FQC0-F1
#
_cell.length_a   1.000
_cell.length_b   1.000
_cell.length_c   1.000
_cell.angle_alpha   90.00
_cell.angle_beta   90.00
_cell.angle_gamma   90.00
#
_symmetry.space_group_name_H-M   'P 1'
#
loop_
_entity.id
_entity.type
_entity.pdbx_description
1 polymer ?
#
loop_
_entity_poly.entity_id
_entity_poly.type
_entity_poly.pdbx_seq_one_letter_code
_entity_poly.pdbx_strand_id
1 'polypeptide(L)' 'PPEPAYVSVNSDPWSYVIIDGNRIRTTPLRSHRIEPGRHQVVLQNPEAGLERRFEIDVDPGENKRLSVDLRGNP' A
#
# COMPACT_ATOMS: atom_id res chain seq x y z
N PRO A 1 -6.86 21.06 11.87
CA PRO A 1 -6.71 19.61 11.58
C PRO A 1 -5.36 19.36 10.91
N PRO A 2 -4.68 18.23 11.18
CA PRO A 2 -3.49 17.87 10.41
C PRO A 2 -3.88 17.72 8.93
N GLU A 3 -2.95 18.08 8.04
CA GLU A 3 -3.14 17.88 6.60
C GLU A 3 -3.30 16.38 6.30
N PRO A 4 -4.15 16.01 5.33
CA PRO A 4 -4.31 14.61 4.96
C PRO A 4 -3.02 14.04 4.36
N ALA A 5 -2.82 12.74 4.56
CA ALA A 5 -1.78 11.97 3.92
C ALA A 5 -2.36 11.12 2.77
N TYR A 6 -1.50 10.63 1.89
CA TYR A 6 -1.88 9.81 0.75
C TYR A 6 -0.92 8.65 0.56
N VAL A 7 -1.44 7.55 0.00
CA VAL A 7 -0.62 6.42 -0.43
C VAL A 7 -0.98 6.01 -1.86
N SER A 8 0.05 5.73 -2.65
CA SER A 8 -0.07 5.15 -3.98
C SER A 8 0.71 3.83 -4.02
N VAL A 9 0.09 2.78 -4.55
CA VAL A 9 0.66 1.43 -4.55
C VAL A 9 0.59 0.84 -5.94
N ASN A 10 1.73 0.38 -6.45
CA ASN A 10 1.84 -0.44 -7.64
C ASN A 10 2.48 -1.77 -7.26
N SER A 11 2.10 -2.83 -7.97
CA SER A 11 2.77 -4.12 -7.83
C SER A 11 2.81 -4.87 -9.15
N ASP A 12 3.82 -5.73 -9.31
CA ASP A 12 3.84 -6.77 -10.33
C ASP A 12 4.09 -8.14 -9.69
N PRO A 13 3.21 -9.15 -9.91
CA PRO A 13 1.88 -9.05 -10.51
C PRO A 13 0.93 -8.13 -9.70
N TRP A 14 -0.29 -7.95 -10.20
CA TRP A 14 -1.35 -7.23 -9.50
C TRP A 14 -1.57 -7.77 -8.07
N SER A 15 -2.10 -6.99 -7.15
CA SER A 15 -2.42 -7.47 -5.80
C SER A 15 -3.62 -6.77 -5.20
N TYR A 16 -4.27 -7.40 -4.21
CA TYR A 16 -5.11 -6.70 -3.26
C TYR A 16 -4.24 -5.84 -2.36
N VAL A 17 -4.62 -4.57 -2.23
CA VAL A 17 -4.03 -3.61 -1.29
C VAL A 17 -4.90 -3.58 -0.04
N ILE A 18 -4.34 -4.04 1.07
CA ILE A 18 -4.97 -4.06 2.38
C ILE A 18 -4.20 -3.08 3.27
N ILE A 19 -4.90 -2.12 3.87
CA ILE A 19 -4.30 -1.10 4.72
C ILE A 19 -4.95 -1.22 6.09
N ASP A 20 -4.13 -1.42 7.13
CA ASP A 20 -4.57 -1.63 8.52
C ASP A 20 -5.66 -2.70 8.67
N GLY A 21 -5.51 -3.80 7.92
CA GLY A 21 -6.45 -4.92 7.89
C GLY A 21 -7.67 -4.71 6.99
N ASN A 22 -7.90 -3.51 6.47
CA ASN A 22 -9.01 -3.23 5.56
C ASN A 22 -8.60 -3.41 4.11
N ARG A 23 -9.27 -4.31 3.40
CA ARG A 23 -9.05 -4.49 1.96
C ARG A 23 -9.64 -3.31 1.20
N ILE A 24 -8.75 -2.46 0.67
CA ILE A 24 -9.13 -1.21 0.00
C ILE A 24 -9.56 -1.51 -1.43
N ARG A 25 -8.61 -1.89 -2.29
CA ARG A 25 -8.78 -2.13 -3.74
C ARG A 25 -7.65 -3.02 -4.26
N THR A 26 -7.54 -3.19 -5.58
CA THR A 26 -6.37 -3.80 -6.23
C THR A 26 -5.34 -2.75 -6.67
N THR A 27 -4.10 -3.18 -6.93
CA THR A 27 -3.11 -2.36 -7.63
C THR A 27 -3.50 -2.20 -9.11
N PRO A 28 -3.22 -1.04 -9.73
CA PRO A 28 -2.62 0.16 -9.12
C PRO A 28 -3.61 0.95 -8.25
N LEU A 29 -3.18 1.32 -7.04
CA LEU A 29 -3.87 2.26 -6.15
C LEU A 29 -3.21 3.64 -6.28
N ARG A 30 -3.98 4.68 -6.60
CA ARG A 30 -3.44 6.04 -6.79
C ARG A 30 -3.98 6.99 -5.73
N SER A 31 -3.08 7.71 -5.05
CA SER A 31 -3.37 8.78 -4.09
C SER A 31 -4.56 8.50 -3.19
N HIS A 32 -4.60 7.32 -2.57
CA HIS A 32 -5.63 6.97 -1.61
C HIS A 32 -5.39 7.76 -0.32
N ARG A 33 -6.39 8.52 0.10
CA ARG A 33 -6.32 9.33 1.33
C ARG A 33 -6.27 8.42 2.55
N ILE A 34 -5.32 8.67 3.44
CA ILE A 34 -5.17 8.01 4.74
C ILE A 34 -4.92 9.07 5.81
N GLU A 35 -5.01 8.67 7.09
CA GLU A 35 -4.57 9.53 8.18
C GLU A 35 -3.04 9.63 8.16
N PRO A 36 -2.42 10.73 8.60
CA PRO A 36 -0.97 10.77 8.81
C PRO A 36 -0.59 9.86 9.97
N GLY A 37 0.54 9.16 9.85
CA GLY A 37 1.06 8.25 10.87
C GLY A 37 1.57 6.93 10.31
N ARG A 38 1.66 5.94 11.20
CA ARG A 38 2.15 4.59 10.89
C ARG A 38 1.01 3.71 10.41
N HIS A 39 1.21 3.06 9.27
CA HIS A 39 0.25 2.15 8.67
C HIS A 39 0.90 0.82 8.28
N GLN A 40 0.12 -0.25 8.35
CA GLN A 40 0.49 -1.53 7.76
C GLN A 40 -0.16 -1.67 6.39
N VAL A 41 0.66 -1.92 5.37
CA VAL A 41 0.20 -2.23 4.01
C VAL A 41 0.53 -3.69 3.71
N VAL A 42 -0.48 -4.47 3.36
CA VAL A 42 -0.34 -5.85 2.89
C VAL A 42 -0.74 -5.93 1.42
N LEU A 43 0.15 -6.49 0.61
CA LEU A 43 -0.07 -6.77 -0.81
C LEU A 43 -0.22 -8.27 -0.98
N GLN A 44 -1.39 -8.70 -1.44
CA GLN A 44 -1.71 -10.11 -1.61
C GLN A 44 -2.14 -10.39 -3.06
N ASN A 45 -1.42 -11.25 -3.77
CA ASN A 45 -1.87 -11.80 -5.05
C ASN A 45 -2.37 -13.25 -4.82
N PRO A 46 -3.69 -13.50 -4.93
CA PRO A 46 -4.24 -14.83 -4.68
C PRO A 46 -3.91 -15.84 -5.78
N GLU A 47 -3.73 -15.41 -7.03
CA GLU A 47 -3.50 -16.29 -8.18
C GLU A 47 -2.11 -16.92 -8.15
N ALA A 48 -1.11 -16.14 -7.73
CA ALA A 48 0.28 -16.56 -7.58
C ALA A 48 0.59 -17.05 -6.16
N GLY A 49 -0.34 -16.92 -5.21
CA GLY A 49 -0.12 -17.25 -3.80
C GLY A 49 0.96 -16.39 -3.13
N LEU A 50 1.12 -15.13 -3.57
CA LEU A 50 2.15 -14.21 -3.08
C LEU A 50 1.58 -13.23 -2.07
N GLU A 51 2.35 -12.95 -1.02
CA GLU A 51 2.01 -11.93 -0.03
C GLU A 51 3.26 -11.18 0.46
N ARG A 52 3.17 -9.86 0.58
CA ARG A 52 4.20 -8.99 1.16
C ARG A 52 3.58 -8.01 2.14
N ARG A 53 4.27 -7.73 3.24
CA ARG A 53 3.84 -6.79 4.28
C ARG A 53 4.86 -5.66 4.42
N PHE A 54 4.35 -4.44 4.53
CA PHE A 54 5.13 -3.22 4.66
C PHE A 54 4.59 -2.42 5.83
N GLU A 55 5.50 -1.90 6.64
CA GLU A 55 5.18 -0.83 7.57
C GLU A 55 5.64 0.48 6.94
N ILE A 56 4.74 1.46 6.87
CA ILE A 56 5.05 2.79 6.35
C ILE A 56 4.70 3.83 7.39
N ASP A 57 5.56 4.83 7.51
CA ASP A 57 5.25 6.09 8.16
C ASP A 57 4.98 7.13 7.07
N VAL A 58 3.87 7.85 7.21
CA VAL A 58 3.41 8.85 6.26
C VAL A 58 3.13 10.16 6.97
N ASP A 59 3.87 11.20 6.61
CA ASP A 59 3.75 12.53 7.21
C ASP A 59 2.49 13.27 6.72
N PRO A 60 1.97 14.26 7.48
CA PRO A 60 0.90 15.13 7.00
C PRO A 60 1.26 15.79 5.66
N GLY A 61 0.37 15.69 4.67
CA GLY A 61 0.61 16.20 3.31
C GLY A 61 1.47 15.30 2.41
N GLU A 62 2.10 14.25 2.95
CA GLU A 62 2.91 13.31 2.15
C GLU A 62 2.02 12.45 1.23
N ASN A 63 2.54 12.13 0.04
CA ASN A 63 2.02 11.06 -0.80
C ASN A 63 3.05 9.93 -0.91
N LYS A 64 2.95 8.94 -0.04
CA LYS A 64 3.83 7.77 -0.02
C LYS A 64 3.62 6.92 -1.27
N ARG A 65 4.71 6.50 -1.91
CA ARG A 65 4.65 5.62 -3.08
C ARG A 65 5.32 4.29 -2.77
N LEU A 66 4.56 3.20 -2.93
CA LEU A 66 5.05 1.84 -2.90
C LEU A 66 4.97 1.27 -4.32
N SER A 67 6.09 0.75 -4.82
CA SER A 67 6.17 0.02 -6.08
C SER A 67 6.92 -1.26 -5.80
N VAL A 68 6.26 -2.40 -5.96
CA VAL A 68 6.74 -3.69 -5.44
C VAL A 68 6.72 -4.75 -6.52
N ASP A 69 7.85 -5.39 -6.76
CA ASP A 69 7.88 -6.70 -7.41
C ASP A 69 7.54 -7.76 -6.35
N LEU A 70 6.40 -8.45 -6.50
CA LEU A 70 5.98 -9.47 -5.53
C LEU A 70 6.71 -10.80 -5.76
N ARG A 71 7.31 -11.02 -6.94
CA ARG A 71 8.06 -12.23 -7.30
C ARG A 71 9.54 -12.12 -6.89
N GLY A 72 10.11 -10.92 -6.90
CA GLY A 72 11.51 -10.63 -6.60
C GLY A 72 11.77 -10.18 -5.16
N ASN A 73 12.94 -10.50 -4.60
CA ASN A 73 13.46 -10.07 -3.29
C ASN A 73 13.60 -8.52 -3.22
N PRO A 74 13.64 -7.89 -2.02
CA PRO A 74 13.29 -6.49 -1.77
C PRO A 74 14.07 -5.46 -2.59
#